data_AF-A0A7C8JE50-F1
#
_entry.id   AF-A0A7C8JE50-F1
#
_cell.length_a   1.000
_cell.length_b   1.000
_cell.length_c   1.000
_cell.angle_alpha   90.00
_cell.angle_beta   90.00
_cell.angle_gamma   90.00
#
_symmetry.space_group_name_H-M   'P 1'
#
loop_
_entity.id
_entity.type
_entity.pdbx_description
1 polymer ?
#
loop_
_entity_poly.entity_id
_entity_poly.type
_entity_poly.pdbx_seq_one_letter_code
_entity_poly.pdbx_strand_id
1 'polypeptide(L)'
;MVKVFFIISGFVLTVKAVKITRATGTIDGHGLMNNLSSSVWKRYLRLYIPCAGGFVLCAFMISAGMMEAIPAGSKPKWIAGPLERRPPTKDNIFQQLMYAAKDFYIFAFDLTLFNIRDRKYSTDGHLWTIPIEFRSSIQLFIFVAGTCTLKRWLRVYIIIPLTTIVLLYYGGWGLALFVFGYFLAELHSDIPTNNPKERQSRTSIFKTTFHTIMAITGLFFLSYPRKLPSSEYTTGFQFLVPLTPAKYPRAGGKRADSTHEFWQTIGSMLLVWALLYLPRVQKAVLCNKISQYFGKISFAIYIMHAQTQHSIGYWVVVNGLKLVGLWRYNVQKKVWDMVSGHNELYAAVVVGGFIFITFPTTVCWADIFWRGVDLQSVRFLRWLEPKIKR
;
A
#
# COMPACT_ATOMS: atom_id res chain seq x y z
N MET A 1 -0.84 4.45 -5.01
CA MET A 1 0.23 4.47 -3.98
C MET A 1 0.64 3.07 -3.53
N VAL A 2 -0.28 2.21 -3.08
CA VAL A 2 0.00 0.82 -2.63
C VAL A 2 0.88 0.00 -3.60
N LYS A 3 0.67 0.13 -4.91
CA LYS A 3 1.34 -0.71 -5.92
C LYS A 3 2.86 -0.55 -5.97
N VAL A 4 3.38 0.64 -5.66
CA VAL A 4 4.83 0.86 -5.58
C VAL A 4 5.44 0.05 -4.42
N PHE A 5 4.73 -0.06 -3.29
CA PHE A 5 5.17 -0.89 -2.16
C PHE A 5 5.26 -2.38 -2.55
N PHE A 6 4.36 -2.88 -3.39
CA PHE A 6 4.41 -4.27 -3.87
C PHE A 6 5.67 -4.55 -4.68
N ILE A 7 6.08 -3.63 -5.57
CA ILE A 7 7.33 -3.76 -6.34
C ILE A 7 8.53 -3.74 -5.39
N ILE A 8 8.59 -2.77 -4.47
CA ILE A 8 9.69 -2.64 -3.50
C ILE A 8 9.77 -3.89 -2.61
N SER A 9 8.64 -4.42 -2.16
CA SER A 9 8.57 -5.63 -1.35
C SER A 9 9.10 -6.85 -2.12
N GLY A 10 8.66 -7.05 -3.37
CA GLY A 10 9.19 -8.10 -4.25
C GLY A 10 10.71 -8.00 -4.46
N PHE A 11 11.21 -6.78 -4.66
CA PHE A 11 12.66 -6.51 -4.77
C PHE A 11 13.40 -6.90 -3.48
N VAL A 12 13.01 -6.33 -2.33
CA VAL A 12 13.70 -6.55 -1.05
C VAL A 12 13.72 -8.03 -0.64
N LEU A 13 12.61 -8.74 -0.88
CA LEU A 13 12.51 -10.17 -0.56
C LEU A 13 13.44 -11.05 -1.41
N THR A 14 13.77 -10.64 -2.63
CA THR A 14 14.49 -11.50 -3.58
C THR A 14 15.95 -11.11 -3.78
N VAL A 15 16.36 -9.87 -3.49
CA VAL A 15 17.76 -9.41 -3.65
C VAL A 15 18.76 -10.34 -2.96
N LYS A 16 18.48 -10.81 -1.74
CA LYS A 16 19.39 -11.73 -1.04
C LYS A 16 19.42 -13.11 -1.70
N ALA A 17 18.28 -13.63 -2.14
CA ALA A 17 18.19 -14.90 -2.85
C ALA A 17 18.96 -14.86 -4.18
N VAL A 18 18.81 -13.77 -4.95
CA VAL A 18 19.55 -13.51 -6.20
C VAL A 18 21.06 -13.44 -5.97
N LYS A 19 21.51 -12.82 -4.87
CA LYS A 19 22.93 -12.76 -4.53
C LYS A 19 23.51 -14.14 -4.22
N ILE A 20 22.77 -14.98 -3.49
CA ILE A 20 23.20 -16.36 -3.16
C ILE A 20 23.31 -17.21 -4.42
N THR A 21 22.33 -17.12 -5.34
CA THR A 21 22.37 -17.88 -6.60
C THR A 21 23.46 -17.41 -7.58
N ARG A 22 24.12 -16.27 -7.31
CA ARG A 22 25.15 -15.69 -8.17
C ARG A 22 26.58 -15.90 -7.63
N ALA A 23 26.74 -16.13 -6.33
CA ALA A 23 28.04 -16.06 -5.66
C ALA A 23 29.03 -17.15 -6.07
N THR A 24 28.60 -18.22 -6.73
CA THR A 24 29.44 -19.34 -7.13
C THR A 24 28.85 -20.02 -8.36
N GLY A 25 29.68 -20.51 -9.28
CA GLY A 25 29.22 -21.27 -10.46
C GLY A 25 28.39 -22.53 -10.14
N THR A 26 28.30 -22.90 -8.85
CA THR A 26 27.39 -23.88 -8.28
C THR A 26 26.31 -23.17 -7.44
N ILE A 27 25.04 -23.57 -7.65
CA ILE A 27 23.91 -23.07 -6.85
C ILE A 27 24.10 -23.54 -5.41
N ASP A 28 24.32 -22.61 -4.47
CA ASP A 28 24.25 -22.90 -3.03
C ASP A 28 22.78 -23.13 -2.62
N GLY A 29 22.28 -24.33 -2.93
CA GLY A 29 20.89 -24.73 -2.68
C GLY A 29 20.55 -24.73 -1.19
N HIS A 30 21.51 -25.08 -0.33
CA HIS A 30 21.32 -25.10 1.11
C HIS A 30 21.21 -23.67 1.67
N GLY A 31 22.11 -22.76 1.24
CA GLY A 31 22.04 -21.34 1.58
C GLY A 31 20.74 -20.68 1.10
N LEU A 32 20.29 -21.01 -0.12
CA LEU A 32 19.04 -20.51 -0.68
C LEU A 32 17.83 -21.01 0.12
N MET A 33 17.75 -22.31 0.42
CA MET A 33 16.65 -22.89 1.18
C MET A 33 16.57 -22.29 2.59
N ASN A 34 17.71 -22.16 3.28
CA ASN A 34 17.79 -21.53 4.61
C ASN A 34 17.33 -20.06 4.57
N ASN A 35 17.68 -19.33 3.52
CA ASN A 35 17.24 -17.95 3.33
C ASN A 35 15.73 -17.84 3.05
N LEU A 36 15.19 -18.71 2.19
CA LEU A 36 13.77 -18.73 1.84
C LEU A 36 12.92 -19.17 3.03
N SER A 37 13.28 -20.25 3.71
CA SER A 37 12.55 -20.75 4.88
C SER A 37 12.50 -19.72 6.01
N SER A 38 13.64 -19.09 6.32
CA SER A 38 13.71 -18.00 7.30
C SER A 38 12.86 -16.80 6.89
N SER A 39 12.81 -16.49 5.59
CA SER A 39 11.99 -15.40 5.08
C SER A 39 10.49 -15.68 5.19
N VAL A 40 10.04 -16.91 4.94
CA VAL A 40 8.61 -17.30 4.97
C VAL A 40 7.98 -17.06 6.34
N TRP A 41 8.54 -17.64 7.41
CA TRP A 41 7.91 -17.54 8.74
C TRP A 41 8.04 -16.12 9.33
N LYS A 42 9.20 -15.46 9.15
CA LYS A 42 9.40 -14.07 9.60
C LYS A 42 8.46 -13.11 8.90
N ARG A 43 8.13 -13.37 7.63
CA ARG A 43 7.26 -12.50 6.84
C ARG A 43 5.86 -12.42 7.43
N TYR A 44 5.29 -13.54 7.87
CA TYR A 44 3.98 -13.53 8.52
C TYR A 44 4.02 -12.65 9.77
N LEU A 45 4.93 -12.94 10.70
CA LEU A 45 4.99 -12.21 11.96
C LEU A 45 5.30 -10.71 11.78
N ARG A 46 6.19 -10.35 10.85
CA ARG A 46 6.55 -8.94 10.59
C ARG A 46 5.38 -8.12 10.06
N LEU A 47 4.49 -8.73 9.27
CA LEU A 47 3.32 -8.04 8.74
C LEU A 47 2.20 -7.97 9.78
N TYR A 48 1.93 -9.07 10.49
CA TYR A 48 0.74 -9.19 11.34
C TYR A 48 0.92 -8.67 12.76
N ILE A 49 2.13 -8.70 13.34
CA ILE A 49 2.34 -8.18 14.72
C ILE A 49 2.03 -6.69 14.82
N PRO A 50 2.54 -5.81 13.93
CA PRO A 50 2.16 -4.40 13.98
C PRO A 50 0.68 -4.18 13.65
N CYS A 51 0.08 -4.96 12.74
CA CYS A 51 -1.36 -4.89 12.50
C CYS A 51 -2.16 -5.22 13.78
N ALA A 52 -1.76 -6.23 14.56
CA ALA A 52 -2.40 -6.56 15.83
C ALA A 52 -2.36 -5.37 16.81
N GLY A 53 -1.21 -4.69 16.90
CA GLY A 53 -1.07 -3.46 17.69
C GLY A 53 -2.01 -2.35 17.20
N GLY A 54 -2.18 -2.20 15.87
CA GLY A 54 -3.13 -1.26 15.27
C GLY A 54 -4.59 -1.58 15.62
N PHE A 55 -4.99 -2.85 15.63
CA PHE A 55 -6.33 -3.28 16.03
C PHE A 55 -6.62 -3.00 17.51
N VAL A 56 -5.65 -3.29 18.39
CA VAL A 56 -5.76 -3.01 19.82
C VAL A 56 -5.85 -1.51 20.07
N LEU A 57 -5.02 -0.71 19.40
CA LEU A 57 -5.07 0.75 19.51
C LEU A 57 -6.40 1.30 18.99
N CYS A 58 -6.90 0.78 17.87
CA CYS A 58 -8.22 1.13 17.35
C CYS A 58 -9.33 0.86 18.39
N ALA A 59 -9.29 -0.30 19.06
CA ALA A 59 -10.24 -0.64 20.12
C ALA A 59 -10.22 0.39 21.26
N PHE A 60 -9.04 0.80 21.73
CA PHE A 60 -8.91 1.84 22.75
C PHE A 60 -9.47 3.19 22.29
N MET A 61 -9.18 3.60 21.05
CA MET A 61 -9.68 4.85 20.50
C MET A 61 -11.21 4.89 20.38
N ILE A 62 -11.83 3.77 20.04
CA ILE A 62 -13.29 3.65 19.97
C ILE A 62 -13.89 3.74 21.36
N SER A 63 -13.34 3.01 22.33
CA SER A 63 -13.81 3.08 23.72
C SER A 63 -13.60 4.46 24.35
N ALA A 64 -12.62 5.25 23.88
CA ALA A 64 -12.41 6.64 24.27
C ALA A 64 -13.35 7.64 23.54
N GLY A 65 -14.26 7.17 22.69
CA GLY A 65 -15.19 8.03 21.94
C GLY A 65 -14.54 8.84 20.80
N MET A 66 -13.27 8.58 20.47
CA MET A 66 -12.52 9.41 19.50
C MET A 66 -13.05 9.28 18.07
N MET A 67 -13.80 8.23 17.75
CA MET A 67 -14.31 7.94 16.39
C MET A 67 -15.80 8.30 16.22
N GLU A 68 -16.39 9.07 17.13
CA GLU A 68 -17.83 9.37 17.17
C GLU A 68 -18.23 10.66 16.45
N ALA A 69 -17.29 11.38 15.84
CA ALA A 69 -17.54 12.65 15.13
C ALA A 69 -18.67 12.57 14.08
N ILE A 70 -18.87 11.38 13.51
CA ILE A 70 -19.99 11.06 12.62
C ILE A 70 -20.69 9.81 13.20
N PRO A 71 -21.98 9.84 13.55
CA PRO A 71 -22.67 8.69 14.14
C PRO A 71 -22.56 7.41 13.28
N ALA A 72 -22.39 6.26 13.93
CA ALA A 72 -22.32 4.97 13.25
C ALA A 72 -23.60 4.71 12.42
N GLY A 73 -23.43 4.29 11.16
CA GLY A 73 -24.56 4.03 10.24
C GLY A 73 -25.14 5.25 9.53
N SER A 74 -24.72 6.47 9.88
CA SER A 74 -25.10 7.66 9.11
C SER A 74 -24.43 7.66 7.73
N LYS A 75 -25.17 8.08 6.69
CA LYS A 75 -24.66 8.28 5.32
C LYS A 75 -24.78 9.76 4.95
N PRO A 76 -23.90 10.62 5.48
CA PRO A 76 -23.92 12.04 5.14
C PRO A 76 -23.78 12.23 3.63
N LYS A 77 -24.71 12.98 3.03
CA LYS A 77 -24.70 13.27 1.59
C LYS A 77 -23.54 14.20 1.17
N TRP A 78 -22.98 14.94 2.12
CA TRP A 78 -21.87 15.88 1.89
C TRP A 78 -20.50 15.19 1.79
N ILE A 79 -20.37 13.94 2.22
CA ILE A 79 -19.14 13.17 2.03
C ILE A 79 -19.16 12.56 0.62
N ALA A 80 -18.37 13.14 -0.28
CA ALA A 80 -18.14 12.58 -1.59
C ALA A 80 -17.25 11.32 -1.48
N GLY A 81 -17.84 10.13 -1.59
CA GLY A 81 -17.11 8.86 -1.59
C GLY A 81 -17.78 7.76 -0.77
N PRO A 82 -17.22 6.54 -0.75
CA PRO A 82 -17.67 5.51 0.16
C PRO A 82 -17.32 5.92 1.60
N LEU A 83 -18.32 6.10 2.46
CA LEU A 83 -18.09 6.16 3.90
C LEU A 83 -17.59 4.80 4.34
N GLU A 84 -16.37 4.75 4.87
CA GLU A 84 -15.81 3.49 5.34
C GLU A 84 -16.57 2.98 6.56
N ARG A 85 -16.67 1.65 6.65
CA ARG A 85 -17.29 0.99 7.79
C ARG A 85 -16.38 1.19 9.00
N ARG A 86 -16.99 1.63 10.08
CA ARG A 86 -16.36 1.68 11.40
C ARG A 86 -16.85 0.51 12.23
N PRO A 87 -16.01 -0.06 13.11
CA PRO A 87 -16.45 -1.06 14.05
C PRO A 87 -17.48 -0.44 15.02
N PRO A 88 -18.45 -1.23 15.49
CA PRO A 88 -19.43 -0.73 16.46
C PRO A 88 -18.76 -0.45 17.81
N THR A 89 -19.19 0.63 18.47
CA THR A 89 -18.87 0.89 19.88
C THR A 89 -19.56 -0.18 20.74
N LYS A 90 -18.83 -0.72 21.72
CA LYS A 90 -19.32 -1.65 22.74
C LYS A 90 -19.34 -0.98 24.09
N ASP A 91 -20.20 -1.47 24.99
CA ASP A 91 -20.43 -0.86 26.30
C ASP A 91 -19.19 -0.94 27.20
N ASN A 92 -18.41 -2.02 27.06
CA ASN A 92 -17.23 -2.28 27.89
C ASN A 92 -15.94 -2.38 27.05
N ILE A 93 -14.82 -1.86 27.59
CA ILE A 93 -13.48 -1.97 26.98
C ILE A 93 -13.09 -3.43 26.68
N PHE A 94 -13.43 -4.36 27.57
CA PHE A 94 -13.15 -5.77 27.38
C PHE A 94 -13.92 -6.35 26.18
N GLN A 95 -15.19 -5.96 26.02
CA GLN A 95 -15.99 -6.36 24.87
C GLN A 95 -15.46 -5.74 23.57
N GLN A 96 -14.96 -4.50 23.62
CA GLN A 96 -14.32 -3.85 22.48
C GLN A 96 -13.03 -4.57 22.07
N LEU A 97 -12.18 -4.93 23.03
CA LEU A 97 -10.96 -5.71 22.79
C LEU A 97 -11.27 -7.11 22.26
N MET A 98 -12.28 -7.78 22.80
CA MET A 98 -12.73 -9.09 22.30
C MET A 98 -13.24 -9.00 20.86
N TYR A 99 -13.97 -7.92 20.54
CA TYR A 99 -14.39 -7.66 19.16
C TYR A 99 -13.19 -7.45 18.24
N ALA A 100 -12.22 -6.61 18.65
CA ALA A 100 -11.00 -6.37 17.87
C ALA A 100 -10.16 -7.66 17.70
N ALA A 101 -10.08 -8.52 18.72
CA ALA A 101 -9.40 -9.81 18.64
C ALA A 101 -10.09 -10.77 17.66
N LYS A 102 -11.43 -10.85 17.70
CA LYS A 102 -12.21 -11.64 16.74
C LYS A 102 -12.04 -11.13 15.31
N ASP A 103 -12.05 -9.81 15.14
CA ASP A 103 -11.89 -9.17 13.83
C ASP A 103 -10.46 -9.37 13.29
N PHE A 104 -9.45 -9.30 14.17
CA PHE A 104 -8.07 -9.63 13.85
C PHE A 104 -7.90 -11.10 13.47
N TYR A 105 -8.60 -12.03 14.13
CA TYR A 105 -8.59 -13.44 13.75
C TYR A 105 -9.13 -13.65 12.32
N ILE A 106 -10.25 -13.02 12.00
CA ILE A 106 -10.82 -13.06 10.63
C ILE A 106 -9.79 -12.51 9.62
N PHE A 107 -9.17 -11.37 9.94
CA PHE A 107 -8.18 -10.73 9.08
C PHE A 107 -6.91 -11.58 8.88
N ALA A 108 -6.32 -12.08 9.98
CA ALA A 108 -5.01 -12.74 9.99
C ALA A 108 -5.06 -14.22 9.59
N PHE A 109 -6.18 -14.91 9.80
CA PHE A 109 -6.34 -16.33 9.52
C PHE A 109 -7.34 -16.59 8.39
N ASP A 110 -8.63 -16.27 8.59
CA ASP A 110 -9.68 -16.62 7.62
C ASP A 110 -9.42 -15.99 6.25
N LEU A 111 -9.18 -14.67 6.23
CA LEU A 111 -8.97 -13.94 4.99
C LEU A 111 -7.60 -14.20 4.41
N THR A 112 -6.57 -14.39 5.22
CA THR A 112 -5.18 -14.50 4.76
C THR A 112 -4.78 -15.92 4.38
N LEU A 113 -4.96 -16.88 5.30
CA LEU A 113 -4.54 -18.26 5.11
C LEU A 113 -5.61 -19.07 4.37
N PHE A 114 -6.88 -18.91 4.74
CA PHE A 114 -7.97 -19.75 4.20
C PHE A 114 -8.70 -19.13 3.00
N ASN A 115 -8.43 -17.86 2.66
CA ASN A 115 -9.06 -17.16 1.53
C ASN A 115 -10.59 -17.13 1.59
N ILE A 116 -11.15 -17.07 2.79
CA ILE A 116 -12.59 -17.01 3.01
C ILE A 116 -13.04 -15.57 2.76
N ARG A 117 -13.37 -15.24 1.51
CA ARG A 117 -13.71 -13.89 1.05
C ARG A 117 -15.05 -13.36 1.56
N ASP A 118 -15.92 -14.24 2.06
CA ASP A 118 -17.25 -13.87 2.56
C ASP A 118 -17.20 -13.23 3.94
N ARG A 119 -16.11 -13.46 4.68
CA ARG A 119 -15.90 -12.87 6.00
C ARG A 119 -15.39 -11.44 5.84
N LYS A 120 -16.08 -10.49 6.46
CA LYS A 120 -15.73 -9.07 6.46
C LYS A 120 -15.26 -8.67 7.83
N TYR A 121 -14.23 -7.85 7.86
CA TYR A 121 -13.73 -7.21 9.07
C TYR A 121 -14.01 -5.71 8.98
N SER A 122 -14.13 -5.04 10.14
CA SER A 122 -14.59 -3.65 10.22
C SER A 122 -13.66 -2.72 10.99
N THR A 123 -12.67 -3.27 11.72
CA THR A 123 -11.78 -2.49 12.59
C THR A 123 -10.85 -1.58 11.80
N ASP A 124 -10.32 -2.05 10.67
CA ASP A 124 -9.47 -1.24 9.79
C ASP A 124 -9.49 -1.76 8.35
N GLY A 125 -10.46 -1.31 7.55
CA GLY A 125 -10.62 -1.74 6.16
C GLY A 125 -9.46 -1.37 5.23
N HIS A 126 -8.58 -0.45 5.64
CA HIS A 126 -7.45 -0.02 4.81
C HIS A 126 -6.34 -1.07 4.75
N LEU A 127 -6.28 -1.99 5.72
CA LEU A 127 -5.31 -3.10 5.81
C LEU A 127 -5.53 -4.23 4.80
N TRP A 128 -6.51 -4.10 3.89
CA TRP A 128 -6.87 -5.12 2.90
C TRP A 128 -5.72 -5.56 1.98
N THR A 129 -4.68 -4.74 1.86
CA THR A 129 -3.52 -5.07 1.01
C THR A 129 -2.58 -6.05 1.69
N ILE A 130 -2.56 -6.13 3.03
CA ILE A 130 -1.65 -7.00 3.79
C ILE A 130 -1.86 -8.49 3.50
N PRO A 131 -3.10 -9.04 3.49
CA PRO A 131 -3.34 -10.42 3.07
C PRO A 131 -2.86 -10.72 1.64
N ILE A 132 -3.04 -9.76 0.72
CA ILE A 132 -2.59 -9.90 -0.67
C ILE A 132 -1.05 -9.89 -0.71
N GLU A 133 -0.43 -8.97 0.03
CA GLU A 133 1.02 -8.83 0.11
C GLU A 133 1.68 -10.10 0.69
N PHE A 134 1.10 -10.70 1.73
CA PHE A 134 1.57 -11.97 2.29
C PHE A 134 1.49 -13.09 1.26
N ARG A 135 0.33 -13.27 0.59
CA ARG A 135 0.16 -14.31 -0.43
C ARG A 135 1.10 -14.16 -1.61
N SER A 136 1.23 -12.94 -2.13
CA SER A 136 2.16 -12.66 -3.22
C SER A 136 3.61 -12.89 -2.79
N SER A 137 3.95 -12.68 -1.51
CA SER A 137 5.28 -13.03 -0.96
C SER A 137 5.51 -14.55 -1.02
N ILE A 138 4.55 -15.36 -0.55
CA ILE A 138 4.68 -16.83 -0.57
C ILE A 138 4.75 -17.37 -2.00
N GLN A 139 3.87 -16.88 -2.88
CA GLN A 139 3.89 -17.22 -4.30
C GLN A 139 5.22 -16.83 -4.96
N LEU A 140 5.78 -15.67 -4.61
CA LEU A 140 7.09 -15.26 -5.11
C LEU A 140 8.21 -16.17 -4.59
N PHE A 141 8.19 -16.59 -3.33
CA PHE A 141 9.19 -17.54 -2.80
C PHE A 141 9.15 -18.88 -3.53
N ILE A 142 7.95 -19.40 -3.82
CA ILE A 142 7.77 -20.62 -4.62
C ILE A 142 8.30 -20.39 -6.04
N PHE A 143 7.99 -19.25 -6.65
CA PHE A 143 8.47 -18.91 -7.99
C PHE A 143 10.00 -18.79 -8.06
N VAL A 144 10.63 -18.19 -7.06
CA VAL A 144 12.11 -18.12 -6.95
C VAL A 144 12.70 -19.52 -6.77
N ALA A 145 12.13 -20.34 -5.89
CA ALA A 145 12.57 -21.72 -5.69
C ALA A 145 12.43 -22.57 -6.96
N GLY A 146 11.34 -22.41 -7.71
CA GLY A 146 11.12 -23.15 -8.96
C GLY A 146 11.97 -22.67 -10.14
N THR A 147 12.41 -21.41 -10.15
CA THR A 147 13.20 -20.84 -11.25
C THR A 147 14.71 -20.79 -10.98
N CYS A 148 15.16 -21.10 -9.76
CA CYS A 148 16.57 -20.94 -9.37
C CYS A 148 17.52 -21.83 -10.18
N THR A 149 17.06 -23.01 -10.62
CA THR A 149 17.85 -23.98 -11.41
C THR A 149 17.91 -23.65 -12.89
N LEU A 150 17.05 -22.75 -13.38
CA LEU A 150 16.97 -22.41 -14.79
C LEU A 150 18.11 -21.49 -15.21
N LYS A 151 18.53 -21.60 -16.49
CA LYS A 151 19.50 -20.68 -17.08
C LYS A 151 19.01 -19.24 -16.91
N ARG A 152 19.91 -18.36 -16.52
CA ARG A 152 19.58 -16.98 -16.17
C ARG A 152 18.92 -16.21 -17.30
N TRP A 153 19.41 -16.36 -18.53
CA TRP A 153 18.84 -15.67 -19.68
C TRP A 153 17.36 -16.08 -19.90
N LEU A 154 17.06 -17.37 -19.76
CA LEU A 154 15.69 -17.90 -19.84
C LEU A 154 14.84 -17.35 -18.69
N ARG A 155 15.37 -17.36 -17.46
CA ARG A 155 14.67 -16.85 -16.28
C ARG A 155 14.33 -15.37 -16.40
N VAL A 156 15.32 -14.53 -16.71
CA VAL A 156 15.23 -13.07 -16.65
C VAL A 156 14.57 -12.47 -17.88
N TYR A 157 14.89 -12.94 -19.08
CA TYR A 157 14.39 -12.34 -20.32
C TYR A 157 13.13 -13.01 -20.87
N ILE A 158 12.83 -14.25 -20.47
CA ILE A 158 11.66 -14.98 -20.97
C ILE A 158 10.64 -15.21 -19.85
N ILE A 159 11.00 -15.96 -18.81
CA ILE A 159 10.04 -16.46 -17.82
C ILE A 159 9.45 -15.34 -16.97
N ILE A 160 10.29 -14.44 -16.42
CA ILE A 160 9.83 -13.33 -15.58
C ILE A 160 8.90 -12.37 -16.36
N PRO A 161 9.27 -11.87 -17.57
CA PRO A 161 8.40 -11.01 -18.36
C PRO A 161 7.11 -11.71 -18.78
N LEU A 162 7.20 -12.95 -19.27
CA LEU A 162 6.02 -13.73 -19.69
C LEU A 162 5.05 -13.92 -18.52
N THR A 163 5.56 -14.31 -17.35
CA THR A 163 4.76 -14.50 -16.14
C THR A 163 4.10 -13.19 -15.71
N THR A 164 4.84 -12.07 -15.76
CA THR A 164 4.28 -10.74 -15.44
C THR A 164 3.14 -10.38 -16.38
N ILE A 165 3.30 -10.57 -17.69
CA ILE A 165 2.27 -10.27 -18.70
C ILE A 165 1.03 -11.15 -18.49
N VAL A 166 1.20 -12.46 -18.30
CA VAL A 166 0.10 -13.40 -18.06
C VAL A 166 -0.65 -13.03 -16.78
N LEU A 167 0.06 -12.74 -15.69
CA LEU A 167 -0.57 -12.32 -14.44
C LEU A 167 -1.35 -11.01 -14.60
N LEU A 168 -0.80 -10.03 -15.31
CA LEU A 168 -1.52 -8.80 -15.61
C LEU A 168 -2.79 -9.07 -16.41
N TYR A 169 -2.74 -9.93 -17.44
CA TYR A 169 -3.90 -10.28 -18.26
C TYR A 169 -5.03 -10.93 -17.45
N TYR A 170 -4.70 -11.79 -16.48
CA TYR A 170 -5.68 -12.53 -15.67
C TYR A 170 -6.14 -11.83 -14.38
N GLY A 171 -5.75 -10.56 -14.14
CA GLY A 171 -6.15 -9.83 -12.93
C GLY A 171 -5.25 -10.04 -11.72
N GLY A 172 -4.13 -10.77 -11.87
CA GLY A 172 -3.15 -11.07 -10.82
C GLY A 172 -2.18 -9.92 -10.54
N TRP A 173 -2.68 -8.68 -10.42
CA TRP A 173 -1.85 -7.48 -10.32
C TRP A 173 -0.86 -7.51 -9.15
N GLY A 174 -1.24 -8.08 -8.00
CA GLY A 174 -0.39 -8.16 -6.81
C GLY A 174 0.88 -8.98 -7.05
N LEU A 175 0.72 -10.21 -7.56
CA LEU A 175 1.86 -11.08 -7.88
C LEU A 175 2.68 -10.52 -9.05
N ALA A 176 2.04 -9.92 -10.05
CA ALA A 176 2.74 -9.30 -11.18
C ALA A 176 3.76 -8.24 -10.72
N LEU A 177 3.37 -7.40 -9.74
CA LEU A 177 4.27 -6.39 -9.17
C LEU A 177 5.41 -7.00 -8.35
N PHE A 178 5.14 -8.10 -7.63
CA PHE A 178 6.17 -8.84 -6.90
C PHE A 178 7.20 -9.47 -7.85
N VAL A 179 6.73 -10.09 -8.94
CA VAL A 179 7.59 -10.67 -9.98
C VAL A 179 8.37 -9.58 -10.71
N PHE A 180 7.77 -8.41 -10.97
CA PHE A 180 8.51 -7.26 -11.49
C PHE A 180 9.56 -6.74 -10.50
N GLY A 181 9.28 -6.73 -9.20
CA GLY A 181 10.29 -6.44 -8.17
C GLY A 181 11.46 -7.44 -8.20
N TYR A 182 11.18 -8.71 -8.43
CA TYR A 182 12.21 -9.74 -8.63
C TYR A 182 13.04 -9.52 -9.90
N PHE A 183 12.40 -9.10 -11.00
CA PHE A 183 13.11 -8.68 -12.22
C PHE A 183 14.11 -7.56 -11.91
N LEU A 184 13.68 -6.54 -11.17
CA LEU A 184 14.55 -5.44 -10.76
C LEU A 184 15.70 -5.90 -9.86
N ALA A 185 15.50 -6.92 -9.03
CA ALA A 185 16.55 -7.50 -8.18
C ALA A 185 17.63 -8.20 -9.01
N GLU A 186 17.23 -8.96 -10.03
CA GLU A 186 18.13 -9.58 -11.01
C GLU A 186 18.93 -8.52 -11.78
N LEU A 187 18.27 -7.48 -12.30
CA LEU A 187 18.93 -6.38 -12.99
C LEU A 187 19.85 -5.56 -12.08
N HIS A 188 19.45 -5.33 -10.83
CA HIS A 188 20.30 -4.61 -9.87
C HIS A 188 21.56 -5.40 -9.55
N SER A 189 21.46 -6.73 -9.50
CA SER A 189 22.63 -7.58 -9.31
C SER A 189 23.61 -7.48 -10.49
N ASP A 190 23.14 -7.22 -11.72
CA ASP A 190 24.00 -7.04 -12.89
C ASP A 190 24.87 -5.81 -12.88
N ILE A 191 24.49 -4.79 -12.11
CA ILE A 191 25.25 -3.56 -12.02
C ILE A 191 26.54 -3.90 -11.26
N PRO A 192 27.72 -3.90 -11.92
CA PRO A 192 28.97 -4.16 -11.22
C PRO A 192 29.11 -3.11 -10.11
N THR A 193 29.62 -3.53 -8.95
CA THR A 193 29.93 -2.67 -7.79
C THR A 193 31.08 -1.69 -8.08
N ASN A 194 31.28 -1.31 -9.34
CA ASN A 194 32.23 -0.29 -9.74
C ASN A 194 31.68 1.08 -9.37
N ASN A 195 32.54 1.81 -8.67
CA ASN A 195 32.37 3.13 -8.08
C ASN A 195 31.11 3.92 -8.52
N PRO A 196 30.21 4.30 -7.60
CA PRO A 196 29.03 5.12 -7.91
C PRO A 196 29.36 6.48 -8.57
N LYS A 197 30.63 6.90 -8.53
CA LYS A 197 31.18 8.08 -9.21
C LYS A 197 31.21 7.94 -10.75
N GLU A 198 31.47 6.74 -11.31
CA GLU A 198 31.48 6.55 -12.78
C GLU A 198 30.07 6.59 -13.37
N ARG A 199 29.06 6.14 -12.62
CA ARG A 199 27.65 6.11 -13.05
C ARG A 199 27.03 7.50 -13.21
N GLN A 200 27.54 8.50 -12.51
CA GLN A 200 27.09 9.90 -12.66
C GLN A 200 27.65 10.59 -13.91
N SER A 201 28.71 10.04 -14.53
CA SER A 201 29.51 10.78 -15.50
C SER A 201 29.05 10.70 -16.96
N ARG A 202 28.17 9.76 -17.36
CA ARG A 202 27.78 9.58 -18.78
C ARG A 202 26.33 9.11 -19.00
N THR A 203 25.33 9.75 -18.40
CA THR A 203 23.96 9.60 -18.93
C THR A 203 23.77 10.57 -20.09
N SER A 204 23.73 10.04 -21.32
CA SER A 204 23.31 10.81 -22.49
C SER A 204 21.97 11.51 -22.19
N ILE A 205 21.85 12.77 -22.59
CA ILE A 205 20.65 13.59 -22.42
C ILE A 205 19.41 12.83 -22.92
N PHE A 206 19.53 12.12 -24.04
CA PHE A 206 18.47 11.27 -24.59
C PHE A 206 17.98 10.20 -23.60
N LYS A 207 18.89 9.53 -22.89
CA LYS A 207 18.51 8.53 -21.87
C LYS A 207 17.80 9.21 -20.71
N THR A 208 18.28 10.36 -20.24
CA THR A 208 17.61 11.08 -19.13
C THR A 208 16.22 11.57 -19.54
N THR A 209 16.07 12.13 -20.74
CA THR A 209 14.77 12.57 -21.29
C THR A 209 13.80 11.39 -21.41
N PHE A 210 14.24 10.26 -21.96
CA PHE A 210 13.42 9.06 -22.09
C PHE A 210 12.89 8.57 -20.73
N HIS A 211 13.76 8.42 -19.73
CA HIS A 211 13.33 7.98 -18.40
C HIS A 211 12.44 9.02 -17.70
N THR A 212 12.64 10.32 -17.97
CA THR A 212 11.79 11.38 -17.43
C THR A 212 10.38 11.31 -18.02
N ILE A 213 10.26 11.14 -19.34
CA ILE A 213 8.97 10.92 -20.01
C ILE A 213 8.28 9.70 -19.42
N MET A 214 9.00 8.59 -19.28
CA MET A 214 8.47 7.37 -18.68
C MET A 214 8.00 7.56 -17.23
N ALA A 215 8.71 8.35 -16.42
CA ALA A 215 8.29 8.69 -15.07
C ALA A 215 6.99 9.52 -15.08
N ILE A 216 6.88 10.51 -15.97
CA ILE A 216 5.68 11.34 -16.14
C ILE A 216 4.49 10.49 -16.59
N THR A 217 4.67 9.62 -17.59
CA THR A 217 3.64 8.66 -18.02
C THR A 217 3.26 7.72 -16.89
N GLY A 218 4.22 7.25 -16.09
CA GLY A 218 3.98 6.43 -14.92
C GLY A 218 3.11 7.14 -13.86
N LEU A 219 3.40 8.42 -13.58
CA LEU A 219 2.60 9.26 -12.68
C LEU A 219 1.19 9.54 -13.22
N PHE A 220 1.06 9.74 -14.53
CA PHE A 220 -0.24 9.88 -15.18
C PHE A 220 -1.10 8.62 -15.00
N PHE A 221 -0.57 7.43 -15.28
CA PHE A 221 -1.31 6.17 -15.07
C PHE A 221 -1.58 5.84 -13.59
N LEU A 222 -0.70 6.27 -12.68
CA LEU A 222 -0.95 6.16 -11.23
C LEU A 222 -2.08 7.06 -10.75
N SER A 223 -2.37 8.13 -11.48
CA SER A 223 -3.45 9.08 -11.20
C SER A 223 -4.81 8.63 -11.77
N TYR A 224 -4.88 7.43 -12.35
CA TYR A 224 -6.13 6.87 -12.89
C TYR A 224 -7.22 6.77 -11.81
N PRO A 225 -8.42 7.34 -12.03
CA PRO A 225 -9.47 7.43 -11.03
C PRO A 225 -10.10 6.06 -10.73
N ARG A 226 -10.47 5.83 -9.46
CA ARG A 226 -11.10 4.56 -9.02
C ARG A 226 -12.55 4.42 -9.51
N LYS A 227 -13.25 5.53 -9.70
CA LYS A 227 -14.56 5.57 -10.35
C LYS A 227 -14.42 6.54 -11.51
N LEU A 228 -14.66 6.08 -12.73
CA LEU A 228 -14.78 7.00 -13.84
C LEU A 228 -16.06 7.83 -13.61
N PRO A 229 -15.98 9.17 -13.53
CA PRO A 229 -17.16 10.00 -13.61
C PRO A 229 -17.84 9.80 -14.97
N SER A 230 -19.09 10.22 -15.07
CA SER A 230 -19.87 10.24 -16.31
C SER A 230 -19.02 10.78 -17.48
N SER A 231 -19.30 10.31 -18.70
CA SER A 231 -18.53 10.59 -19.94
C SER A 231 -18.24 12.08 -20.21
N GLU A 232 -18.91 12.98 -19.52
CA GLU A 232 -18.83 14.43 -19.66
C GLU A 232 -17.63 15.08 -18.92
N TYR A 233 -17.01 14.43 -17.93
CA TYR A 233 -16.05 15.10 -17.00
C TYR A 233 -14.62 14.52 -16.96
N THR A 234 -14.27 13.53 -17.79
CA THR A 234 -12.91 12.93 -17.79
C THR A 234 -12.13 13.23 -19.07
N THR A 235 -11.62 14.44 -19.20
CA THR A 235 -10.72 14.85 -20.27
C THR A 235 -9.32 14.25 -20.04
N GLY A 236 -9.12 12.98 -20.45
CA GLY A 236 -7.78 12.39 -20.52
C GLY A 236 -7.67 10.89 -20.25
N PHE A 237 -8.57 10.25 -19.51
CA PHE A 237 -8.46 8.80 -19.25
C PHE A 237 -9.36 7.93 -20.15
N GLN A 238 -10.21 8.57 -20.96
CA GLN A 238 -11.19 7.89 -21.82
C GLN A 238 -10.51 6.99 -22.87
N PHE A 239 -9.36 7.40 -23.40
CA PHE A 239 -8.63 6.59 -24.40
C PHE A 239 -8.03 5.31 -23.81
N LEU A 240 -7.85 5.23 -22.48
CA LEU A 240 -7.34 4.04 -21.80
C LEU A 240 -8.43 3.01 -21.51
N VAL A 241 -9.70 3.43 -21.50
CA VAL A 241 -10.83 2.54 -21.23
C VAL A 241 -10.90 1.37 -22.22
N PRO A 242 -10.90 1.58 -23.55
CA PRO A 242 -10.97 0.47 -24.51
C PRO A 242 -9.73 -0.44 -24.49
N LEU A 243 -8.59 0.06 -24.00
CA LEU A 243 -7.34 -0.69 -23.90
C LEU A 243 -7.25 -1.57 -22.64
N THR A 244 -8.29 -1.55 -21.79
CA THR A 244 -8.29 -2.31 -20.55
C THR A 244 -8.71 -3.78 -20.82
N PRO A 245 -7.95 -4.79 -20.37
CA PRO A 245 -8.32 -6.19 -20.57
C PRO A 245 -9.67 -6.54 -19.94
N ALA A 246 -10.44 -7.42 -20.59
CA ALA A 246 -11.80 -7.81 -20.16
C ALA A 246 -11.87 -8.41 -18.74
N LYS A 247 -10.75 -8.96 -18.23
CA LYS A 247 -10.66 -9.50 -16.87
C LYS A 247 -10.67 -8.42 -15.77
N TYR A 248 -10.50 -7.15 -16.12
CA TYR A 248 -10.73 -6.02 -15.23
C TYR A 248 -12.09 -5.39 -15.57
N PRO A 249 -13.20 -5.92 -15.01
CA PRO A 249 -14.53 -5.43 -15.33
C PRO A 249 -14.68 -3.94 -15.00
N ARG A 250 -15.34 -3.23 -15.93
CA ARG A 250 -15.89 -1.89 -15.70
C ARG A 250 -17.07 -2.00 -14.74
N ALA A 251 -17.29 -0.99 -13.90
CA ALA A 251 -18.53 -0.88 -13.14
C ALA A 251 -19.73 -0.66 -14.08
N GLY A 252 -20.36 -1.78 -14.49
CA GLY A 252 -21.61 -1.82 -15.27
C GLY A 252 -22.75 -2.51 -14.52
N GLY A 253 -22.70 -2.55 -13.19
CA GLY A 253 -23.66 -3.21 -12.30
C GLY A 253 -22.98 -4.07 -11.23
N LYS A 254 -23.56 -4.12 -10.00
CA LYS A 254 -23.24 -4.87 -8.74
C LYS A 254 -21.78 -5.18 -8.32
N ARG A 255 -20.75 -5.07 -9.18
CA ARG A 255 -19.31 -5.27 -8.89
C ARG A 255 -18.56 -3.95 -8.99
N ALA A 256 -17.55 -3.77 -8.14
CA ALA A 256 -16.70 -2.58 -8.09
C ALA A 256 -15.81 -2.48 -9.34
N ASP A 257 -15.58 -1.25 -9.82
CA ASP A 257 -14.70 -0.94 -10.96
C ASP A 257 -13.25 -1.33 -10.65
N SER A 258 -12.69 -2.26 -11.40
CA SER A 258 -11.29 -2.71 -11.25
C SER A 258 -10.36 -2.20 -12.35
N THR A 259 -10.83 -1.34 -13.26
CA THR A 259 -9.99 -0.81 -14.36
C THR A 259 -8.75 -0.07 -13.87
N HIS A 260 -8.89 0.67 -12.75
CA HIS A 260 -7.78 1.32 -12.06
C HIS A 260 -6.70 0.34 -11.56
N GLU A 261 -7.06 -0.92 -11.31
CA GLU A 261 -6.11 -1.96 -10.90
C GLU A 261 -5.17 -2.36 -12.03
N PHE A 262 -5.54 -2.16 -13.29
CA PHE A 262 -4.64 -2.42 -14.42
C PHE A 262 -3.69 -1.24 -14.65
N TRP A 263 -4.23 -0.04 -14.89
CA TRP A 263 -3.45 1.14 -15.27
C TRP A 263 -2.47 1.59 -14.20
N GLN A 264 -2.88 1.65 -12.93
CA GLN A 264 -1.94 2.05 -11.88
C GLN A 264 -0.82 0.99 -11.69
N THR A 265 -1.02 -0.26 -12.13
CA THR A 265 0.01 -1.33 -12.06
C THR A 265 1.09 -1.06 -13.09
N ILE A 266 0.69 -0.81 -14.34
CA ILE A 266 1.59 -0.35 -15.40
C ILE A 266 2.29 0.94 -14.98
N GLY A 267 1.54 1.92 -14.47
CA GLY A 267 2.08 3.18 -13.99
C GLY A 267 3.15 3.02 -12.91
N SER A 268 2.93 2.11 -11.95
CA SER A 268 3.94 1.80 -10.92
C SER A 268 5.19 1.12 -11.49
N MET A 269 5.05 0.21 -12.47
CA MET A 269 6.19 -0.45 -13.11
C MET A 269 7.05 0.57 -13.86
N LEU A 270 6.42 1.44 -14.67
CA LEU A 270 7.09 2.51 -15.41
C LEU A 270 7.79 3.49 -14.47
N LEU A 271 7.11 3.93 -13.41
CA LEU A 271 7.67 4.89 -12.45
C LEU A 271 8.89 4.31 -11.73
N VAL A 272 8.79 3.08 -11.18
CA VAL A 272 9.91 2.47 -10.45
C VAL A 272 11.08 2.20 -11.38
N TRP A 273 10.81 1.71 -12.61
CA TRP A 273 11.84 1.51 -13.62
C TRP A 273 12.55 2.82 -13.96
N ALA A 274 11.80 3.89 -14.26
CA ALA A 274 12.36 5.20 -14.55
C ALA A 274 13.22 5.72 -13.39
N LEU A 275 12.73 5.60 -12.15
CA LEU A 275 13.44 6.05 -10.97
C LEU A 275 14.79 5.33 -10.79
N LEU A 276 14.93 4.05 -11.17
CA LEU A 276 16.21 3.32 -11.10
C LEU A 276 17.32 3.93 -11.95
N TYR A 277 16.96 4.60 -13.06
CA TYR A 277 17.90 5.18 -14.01
C TYR A 277 17.97 6.72 -13.94
N LEU A 278 17.29 7.34 -12.97
CA LEU A 278 17.30 8.79 -12.73
C LEU A 278 18.06 9.16 -11.44
N PRO A 279 19.42 9.13 -11.44
CA PRO A 279 20.22 9.33 -10.22
C PRO A 279 20.05 10.73 -9.60
N ARG A 280 19.76 11.75 -10.42
CA ARG A 280 19.51 13.12 -9.93
C ARG A 280 18.23 13.18 -9.09
N VAL A 281 17.15 12.55 -9.58
CA VAL A 281 15.86 12.48 -8.87
C VAL A 281 15.99 11.65 -7.60
N GLN A 282 16.69 10.50 -7.67
CA GLN A 282 17.00 9.71 -6.48
C GLN A 282 17.71 10.56 -5.41
N LYS A 283 18.79 11.26 -5.78
CA LYS A 283 19.59 12.05 -4.83
C LYS A 283 18.83 13.26 -4.27
N ALA A 284 18.13 14.01 -5.12
CA ALA A 284 17.45 15.24 -4.72
C ALA A 284 16.17 14.97 -3.91
N VAL A 285 15.37 13.97 -4.33
CA VAL A 285 14.02 13.75 -3.78
C VAL A 285 14.00 12.58 -2.81
N LEU A 286 14.54 11.42 -3.20
CA LEU A 286 14.38 10.18 -2.42
C LEU A 286 15.43 10.03 -1.30
N CYS A 287 16.66 10.49 -1.52
CA CYS A 287 17.77 10.35 -0.58
C CYS A 287 17.88 11.49 0.44
N ASN A 288 16.98 12.47 0.40
CA ASN A 288 16.98 13.55 1.39
C ASN A 288 16.53 13.02 2.78
N LYS A 289 16.88 13.74 3.85
CA LYS A 289 16.59 13.30 5.24
C LYS A 289 15.09 13.10 5.50
N ILE A 290 14.25 13.93 4.90
CA ILE A 290 12.80 13.95 5.08
C ILE A 290 12.17 12.70 4.44
N SER A 291 12.45 12.42 3.17
CA SER A 291 11.98 11.24 2.43
C SER A 291 12.48 9.94 3.05
N GLN A 292 13.73 9.92 3.53
CA GLN A 292 14.27 8.77 4.25
C GLN A 292 13.57 8.54 5.59
N TYR A 293 13.21 9.62 6.30
CA TYR A 293 12.39 9.53 7.51
C TYR A 293 11.00 8.96 7.21
N PHE A 294 10.29 9.51 6.21
CA PHE A 294 9.01 8.96 5.76
C PHE A 294 9.10 7.50 5.31
N GLY A 295 10.21 7.11 4.68
CA GLY A 295 10.49 5.71 4.34
C GLY A 295 10.55 4.81 5.58
N LYS A 296 11.20 5.26 6.66
CA LYS A 296 11.33 4.50 7.92
C LYS A 296 9.98 4.28 8.61
N ILE A 297 9.13 5.29 8.65
CA ILE A 297 7.81 5.21 9.31
C ILE A 297 6.66 4.84 8.35
N SER A 298 6.96 4.52 7.08
CA SER A 298 5.95 4.31 6.04
C SER A 298 4.91 3.24 6.38
N PHE A 299 5.33 2.14 7.01
CA PHE A 299 4.42 1.09 7.43
C PHE A 299 3.53 1.53 8.60
N ALA A 300 4.07 2.28 9.56
CA ALA A 300 3.29 2.86 10.65
C ALA A 300 2.30 3.93 10.15
N ILE A 301 2.67 4.75 9.16
CA ILE A 301 1.74 5.68 8.50
C ILE A 301 0.62 4.88 7.83
N TYR A 302 0.96 3.80 7.11
CA TYR A 302 -0.02 2.96 6.45
C TYR A 302 -0.99 2.30 7.43
N ILE A 303 -0.55 1.91 8.63
CA ILE A 303 -1.46 1.44 9.68
C ILE A 303 -2.29 2.63 10.19
N MET A 304 -1.66 3.68 10.71
CA MET A 304 -2.30 4.72 11.53
C MET A 304 -3.17 5.74 10.75
N HIS A 305 -3.01 5.88 9.43
CA HIS A 305 -3.73 6.91 8.67
C HIS A 305 -5.25 6.75 8.75
N ALA A 306 -5.76 5.51 8.75
CA ALA A 306 -7.19 5.25 8.79
C ALA A 306 -7.80 5.67 10.14
N GLN A 307 -7.15 5.31 11.25
CA GLN A 307 -7.54 5.64 12.62
C GLN A 307 -7.49 7.14 12.83
N THR A 308 -6.45 7.81 12.32
CA THR A 308 -6.33 9.27 12.39
C THR A 308 -7.44 9.97 11.58
N GLN A 309 -7.76 9.45 10.39
CA GLN A 309 -8.82 9.99 9.55
C GLN A 309 -10.21 9.81 10.20
N HIS A 310 -10.48 8.63 10.77
CA HIS A 310 -11.74 8.30 11.45
C HIS A 310 -11.97 9.09 12.74
N SER A 311 -10.90 9.51 13.39
CA SER A 311 -10.95 10.29 14.62
C SER A 311 -10.84 11.79 14.34
N ILE A 312 -9.62 12.30 14.35
CA ILE A 312 -9.30 13.73 14.23
C ILE A 312 -9.67 14.24 12.84
N GLY A 313 -9.49 13.46 11.78
CA GLY A 313 -9.82 13.88 10.42
C GLY A 313 -11.29 14.29 10.27
N TYR A 314 -12.23 13.42 10.64
CA TYR A 314 -13.65 13.76 10.61
C TYR A 314 -14.02 14.83 11.62
N TRP A 315 -13.43 14.81 12.82
CA TRP A 315 -13.68 15.83 13.82
C TRP A 315 -13.28 17.23 13.32
N VAL A 316 -12.12 17.37 12.69
CA VAL A 316 -11.63 18.64 12.13
C VAL A 316 -12.56 19.16 11.03
N VAL A 317 -13.00 18.29 10.12
CA VAL A 317 -13.90 18.70 9.04
C VAL A 317 -15.25 19.14 9.61
N VAL A 318 -15.86 18.35 10.50
CA VAL A 318 -17.17 18.69 11.09
C VAL A 318 -17.11 20.00 11.89
N ASN A 319 -16.09 20.18 12.74
CA ASN A 319 -15.97 21.38 13.56
C ASN A 319 -15.50 22.60 12.75
N GLY A 320 -14.66 22.42 11.74
CA GLY A 320 -14.31 23.47 10.80
C GLY A 320 -15.53 23.98 10.03
N LEU A 321 -16.41 23.08 9.58
CA LEU A 321 -17.66 23.46 8.92
C LEU A 321 -18.63 24.16 9.88
N LYS A 322 -18.67 23.79 11.16
CA LYS A 322 -19.42 24.53 12.19
C LYS A 322 -18.89 25.94 12.39
N LEU A 323 -17.56 26.09 12.50
CA LEU A 323 -16.91 27.38 12.72
C LEU A 323 -17.19 28.37 11.58
N VAL A 324 -17.19 27.87 10.34
CA VAL A 324 -17.46 28.68 9.14
C VAL A 324 -18.97 28.84 8.88
N GLY A 325 -19.83 28.27 9.73
CA GLY A 325 -21.29 28.41 9.63
C GLY A 325 -21.93 27.61 8.49
N LEU A 326 -21.17 26.69 7.87
CA LEU A 326 -21.64 25.78 6.80
C LEU A 326 -22.34 24.52 7.34
N TRP A 327 -22.23 24.26 8.64
CA TRP A 327 -22.91 23.15 9.32
C TRP A 327 -24.06 23.69 10.17
N ARG A 328 -25.31 23.51 9.72
CA ARG A 328 -26.50 24.05 10.39
C ARG A 328 -27.56 23.00 10.61
N TYR A 329 -28.36 23.16 11.66
CA TYR A 329 -29.51 22.30 11.89
C TYR A 329 -30.58 22.60 10.85
N ASN A 330 -30.86 21.62 10.00
CA ASN A 330 -31.94 21.73 9.03
C ASN A 330 -33.26 21.40 9.72
N VAL A 331 -34.06 22.44 9.99
CA VAL A 331 -35.35 22.35 10.70
C VAL A 331 -36.32 21.41 9.98
N GLN A 332 -36.34 21.41 8.65
CA GLN A 332 -37.25 20.57 7.85
C GLN A 332 -36.87 19.09 7.92
N LYS A 333 -35.57 18.79 7.89
CA LYS A 333 -35.08 17.41 7.94
C LYS A 333 -34.85 16.90 9.37
N LYS A 334 -34.96 17.77 10.39
CA LYS A 334 -34.58 17.50 11.79
C LYS A 334 -33.17 16.90 11.94
N VAL A 335 -32.25 17.29 11.06
CA VAL A 335 -30.89 16.74 10.97
C VAL A 335 -29.90 17.88 10.73
N TRP A 336 -28.71 17.78 11.31
CA TRP A 336 -27.60 18.65 10.96
C TRP A 336 -27.12 18.36 9.54
N ASP A 337 -27.22 19.35 8.66
CA ASP A 337 -26.89 19.22 7.25
C ASP A 337 -25.98 20.36 6.79
N MET A 338 -25.25 20.11 5.70
CA MET A 338 -24.35 21.09 5.13
C MET A 338 -25.13 22.09 4.26
N VAL A 339 -24.79 23.38 4.36
CA VAL A 339 -25.34 24.42 3.47
C VAL A 339 -24.77 24.25 2.07
N SER A 340 -25.64 24.09 1.07
CA SER A 340 -25.27 23.95 -0.34
C SER A 340 -24.81 25.28 -0.95
N GLY A 341 -23.90 25.23 -1.93
CA GLY A 341 -23.47 26.41 -2.72
C GLY A 341 -22.10 26.99 -2.37
N HIS A 342 -21.43 26.47 -1.32
CA HIS A 342 -20.11 26.95 -0.86
C HIS A 342 -19.00 25.92 -1.08
N ASN A 343 -18.87 25.40 -2.30
CA ASN A 343 -17.92 24.33 -2.61
C ASN A 343 -16.45 24.72 -2.39
N GLU A 344 -16.09 25.97 -2.68
CA GLU A 344 -14.73 26.48 -2.49
C GLU A 344 -14.35 26.55 -1.01
N LEU A 345 -15.25 27.07 -0.19
CA LEU A 345 -15.05 27.19 1.26
C LEU A 345 -15.02 25.81 1.93
N TYR A 346 -15.84 24.87 1.46
CA TYR A 346 -15.77 23.47 1.85
C TYR A 346 -14.42 22.85 1.49
N ALA A 347 -13.95 23.03 0.26
CA ALA A 347 -12.65 22.54 -0.17
C ALA A 347 -11.53 23.15 0.66
N ALA A 348 -11.59 24.44 0.99
CA ALA A 348 -10.62 25.12 1.85
C ALA A 348 -10.60 24.53 3.27
N VAL A 349 -11.75 24.25 3.88
CA VAL A 349 -11.84 23.61 5.20
C VAL A 349 -11.27 22.19 5.18
N VAL A 350 -11.61 21.39 4.17
CA VAL A 350 -11.15 20.00 4.05
C VAL A 350 -9.65 19.94 3.76
N VAL A 351 -9.17 20.69 2.78
CA VAL A 351 -7.76 20.72 2.38
C VAL A 351 -6.90 21.36 3.47
N GLY A 352 -7.34 22.49 4.03
CA GLY A 352 -6.66 23.15 5.14
C GLY A 352 -6.61 22.27 6.38
N GLY A 353 -7.74 21.68 6.78
CA GLY A 353 -7.79 20.74 7.90
C GLY A 353 -6.89 19.51 7.68
N PHE A 354 -6.84 18.99 6.45
CA PHE A 354 -5.94 17.89 6.11
C PHE A 354 -4.46 18.31 6.23
N ILE A 355 -4.06 19.41 5.60
CA ILE A 355 -2.65 19.84 5.54
C ILE A 355 -2.14 20.27 6.92
N PHE A 356 -2.93 21.03 7.67
CA PHE A 356 -2.46 21.65 8.92
C PHE A 356 -2.71 20.80 10.16
N ILE A 357 -3.69 19.88 10.14
CA ILE A 357 -4.05 19.11 11.33
C ILE A 357 -3.94 17.60 11.07
N THR A 358 -4.70 17.05 10.13
CA THR A 358 -4.79 15.59 9.95
C THR A 358 -3.45 14.97 9.53
N PHE A 359 -2.76 15.56 8.56
CA PHE A 359 -1.49 15.04 8.04
C PHE A 359 -0.37 15.11 9.10
N PRO A 360 -0.09 16.26 9.75
CA PRO A 360 0.89 16.32 10.84
C PRO A 360 0.57 15.35 11.98
N THR A 361 -0.71 15.25 12.37
CA THR A 361 -1.13 14.33 13.42
C THR A 361 -0.89 12.88 13.02
N THR A 362 -1.19 12.52 11.77
CA THR A 362 -0.91 11.18 11.23
C THR A 362 0.58 10.87 11.32
N VAL A 363 1.44 11.82 10.98
CA VAL A 363 2.91 11.66 11.06
C VAL A 363 3.37 11.49 12.51
N CYS A 364 2.87 12.30 13.44
CA CYS A 364 3.22 12.21 14.86
C CYS A 364 2.78 10.88 15.47
N TRP A 365 1.53 10.48 15.24
CA TRP A 365 1.01 9.21 15.74
C TRP A 365 1.69 8.01 15.11
N ALA A 366 2.00 8.08 13.81
CA ALA A 366 2.77 7.06 13.13
C ALA A 366 4.21 6.94 13.67
N ASP A 367 4.88 8.04 14.03
CA ASP A 367 6.22 7.97 14.66
C ASP A 367 6.16 7.30 16.04
N ILE A 368 5.17 7.66 16.86
CA ILE A 368 4.96 7.03 18.17
C ILE A 368 4.69 5.53 18.00
N PHE A 369 3.79 5.17 17.09
CA PHE A 369 3.45 3.79 16.79
C PHE A 369 4.65 3.01 16.23
N TRP A 370 5.45 3.65 15.37
CA TRP A 370 6.66 3.06 14.81
C TRP A 370 7.67 2.71 15.90
N ARG A 371 7.93 3.63 16.86
CA ARG A 371 8.87 3.39 17.96
C ARG A 371 8.34 2.36 18.97
N GLY A 372 7.04 2.42 19.27
CA GLY A 372 6.40 1.60 20.31
C GLY A 372 6.06 0.19 19.86
N VAL A 373 5.66 -0.01 18.60
CA VAL A 373 5.13 -1.28 18.10
C VAL A 373 5.97 -1.83 16.94
N ASP A 374 6.08 -1.09 15.84
CA ASP A 374 6.70 -1.62 14.60
C ASP A 374 8.18 -1.96 14.80
N LEU A 375 8.98 -1.03 15.31
CA LEU A 375 10.40 -1.25 15.57
C LEU A 375 10.63 -2.35 16.62
N GLN A 376 9.77 -2.43 17.64
CA GLN A 376 9.88 -3.47 18.66
C GLN A 376 9.53 -4.84 18.09
N SER A 377 8.57 -4.93 17.16
CA SER A 377 8.25 -6.18 16.46
C SER A 377 9.46 -6.73 15.68
N VAL A 378 10.23 -5.85 15.04
CA VAL A 378 11.45 -6.25 14.31
C VAL A 378 12.52 -6.71 15.28
N ARG A 379 12.70 -6.03 16.42
CA ARG A 379 13.66 -6.44 17.47
C ARG A 379 13.28 -7.77 18.08
N PHE A 380 12.00 -7.97 18.38
CA PHE A 380 11.45 -9.24 18.87
C PHE A 380 11.76 -10.38 17.92
N LEU A 381 11.54 -10.20 16.61
CA LEU A 381 11.85 -11.25 15.61
C LEU A 381 13.34 -11.55 15.50
N ARG A 382 14.21 -10.55 15.60
CA ARG A 382 15.67 -10.76 15.62
C ARG A 382 16.13 -11.52 16.87
N TRP A 383 15.50 -11.27 18.01
CA TRP A 383 15.76 -12.02 19.24
C TRP A 383 15.22 -13.45 19.18
N LEU A 384 14.08 -13.66 18.53
CA LEU A 384 13.42 -14.96 18.42
C LEU A 384 14.15 -15.90 17.45
N GLU A 385 14.70 -15.35 16.35
CA GLU A 385 15.36 -16.12 15.29
C GLU A 385 16.43 -17.11 15.79
N PRO A 386 17.45 -16.72 16.58
CA PRO A 386 18.46 -17.66 17.06
C PRO A 386 17.95 -18.68 18.08
N LYS A 387 16.78 -18.46 18.70
CA LYS A 387 16.21 -19.37 19.69
C LYS A 387 15.37 -20.49 19.08
N ILE A 388 14.77 -20.24 17.91
CA ILE A 388 13.92 -21.21 17.21
C ILE A 388 14.72 -21.98 16.15
N LYS A 389 15.74 -21.35 15.57
CA LYS A 389 16.51 -21.96 14.49
C LYS A 389 17.29 -23.17 15.00
N ARG A 390 17.06 -24.32 14.36
CA ARG A 390 17.80 -25.56 14.58
C ARG A 390 19.24 -25.46 14.10
#